data_AF-A0A9R0TUS8-F1
#
_entry.id   AF-A0A9R0TUS8-F1
#
_cell.length_a   1.000
_cell.length_b   1.000
_cell.length_c   1.000
_cell.angle_alpha   90.00
_cell.angle_beta   90.00
_cell.angle_gamma   90.00
#
_symmetry.space_group_name_H-M   'P 1'
#
loop_
_entity.id
_entity.type
_entity.pdbx_description
1 polymer ?
#
loop_
_entity_poly.entity_id
_entity_poly.type
_entity_poly.pdbx_seq_one_letter_code
_entity_poly.pdbx_strand_id
1 'polypeptide(L)'
;MLRKAAVGFLACLVLYLAFSSYPRSQRAAYVQLPAVTHRVYLDVEIDGQNIGRIVIGLYGEVVPKTVENFRALCTGEKGDGPKGKPLHYKGTPFHRIIPGFMIQGGDIVRGDGKARESIYGGTFPDENFSVKHTHPVLLLWQILELIPTDPSST
;
A
#
# COMPACT_ATOMS: atom_id res chain seq x y z
N MET A 1 0.20 -65.88 7.36
CA MET A 1 1.07 -64.76 6.94
C MET A 1 0.41 -63.85 5.90
N LEU A 2 -0.33 -64.39 4.93
CA LEU A 2 -0.99 -63.64 3.84
C LEU A 2 -2.00 -62.55 4.27
N ARG A 3 -2.76 -62.76 5.37
CA ARG A 3 -3.79 -61.80 5.83
C ARG A 3 -3.23 -60.50 6.41
N LYS A 4 -2.05 -60.51 7.04
CA LYS A 4 -1.41 -59.31 7.61
C LYS A 4 -0.82 -58.41 6.52
N ALA A 5 -0.28 -59.01 5.46
CA ALA A 5 0.21 -58.28 4.29
C ALA A 5 -0.93 -57.58 3.52
N ALA A 6 -2.08 -58.25 3.36
CA ALA A 6 -3.25 -57.65 2.71
C ALA A 6 -3.81 -56.45 3.48
N VAL A 7 -3.85 -56.53 4.82
CA VAL A 7 -4.28 -55.41 5.68
C VAL A 7 -3.29 -54.23 5.61
N GLY A 8 -1.98 -54.52 5.58
CA GLY A 8 -0.96 -53.48 5.38
C GLY A 8 -1.08 -52.79 4.03
N PHE A 9 -1.33 -53.55 2.96
CA PHE A 9 -1.50 -53.00 1.61
C PHE A 9 -2.75 -52.13 1.48
N LEU A 10 -3.87 -52.57 2.09
CA LEU A 10 -5.11 -51.81 2.10
C LEU A 10 -4.97 -50.50 2.91
N ALA A 11 -4.25 -50.53 4.04
CA ALA A 11 -3.98 -49.35 4.85
C ALA A 11 -3.10 -48.32 4.11
N CYS A 12 -2.06 -48.78 3.40
CA CYS A 12 -1.22 -47.91 2.57
C CYS A 12 -1.99 -47.34 1.37
N LEU A 13 -2.89 -48.10 0.75
CA LEU A 13 -3.74 -47.63 -0.33
C LEU A 13 -4.72 -46.55 0.15
N VAL A 14 -5.34 -46.75 1.32
CA VAL A 14 -6.24 -45.75 1.94
C VAL A 14 -5.49 -44.46 2.30
N LEU A 15 -4.28 -44.57 2.85
CA LEU A 15 -3.45 -43.39 3.14
C LEU A 15 -2.99 -42.69 1.86
N TYR A 16 -2.56 -43.43 0.84
CA TYR A 16 -2.17 -42.85 -0.45
C TYR A 16 -3.34 -42.13 -1.11
N LEU A 17 -4.53 -42.74 -1.12
CA LEU A 17 -5.75 -42.12 -1.65
C LEU A 17 -6.19 -40.91 -0.81
N ALA A 18 -6.04 -40.95 0.52
CA ALA A 18 -6.32 -39.81 1.39
C ALA A 18 -5.34 -38.64 1.16
N PHE A 19 -4.05 -38.93 0.95
CA PHE A 19 -3.04 -37.93 0.61
C PHE A 19 -3.17 -37.40 -0.83
N SER A 20 -3.60 -38.24 -1.79
CA SER A 20 -3.85 -37.80 -3.17
C SER A 20 -5.13 -37.00 -3.32
N SER A 21 -6.10 -37.21 -2.42
CA SER A 21 -7.37 -36.47 -2.37
C SER A 21 -7.27 -35.19 -1.56
N TYR A 22 -6.18 -34.97 -0.80
CA TYR A 22 -5.93 -33.68 -0.17
C TYR A 22 -5.74 -32.64 -1.27
N PRO A 23 -6.61 -31.62 -1.39
CA PRO A 23 -6.54 -30.67 -2.48
C PRO A 23 -5.19 -29.96 -2.45
N ARG A 24 -4.35 -30.24 -3.45
CA ARG A 24 -3.01 -29.65 -3.64
C ARG A 24 -3.05 -28.16 -4.04
N SER A 25 -4.13 -27.45 -3.74
CA SER A 25 -4.37 -26.13 -4.29
C SER A 25 -5.08 -25.22 -3.28
N GLN A 26 -4.27 -24.53 -2.48
CA GLN A 26 -4.34 -23.08 -2.53
C GLN A 26 -2.95 -22.58 -2.96
N ARG A 27 -2.70 -22.63 -4.28
CA ARG A 27 -1.73 -21.71 -4.87
C ARG A 27 -2.19 -20.32 -4.49
N ALA A 28 -1.30 -19.52 -3.89
CA ALA A 28 -1.58 -18.12 -3.57
C ALA A 28 -2.27 -17.47 -4.78
N ALA A 29 -3.50 -17.00 -4.60
CA ALA A 29 -4.19 -16.26 -5.64
C ALA A 29 -3.31 -15.05 -5.96
N TYR A 30 -2.73 -15.01 -7.16
CA TYR A 30 -1.98 -13.85 -7.60
C TYR A 30 -2.98 -12.70 -7.72
N VAL A 31 -2.94 -11.77 -6.76
CA VAL A 31 -3.77 -10.56 -6.80
C VAL A 31 -3.34 -9.79 -8.03
N GLN A 32 -4.21 -9.77 -9.06
CA GLN A 32 -4.00 -8.94 -10.23
C GLN A 32 -4.11 -7.48 -9.78
N LEU A 33 -2.96 -6.82 -9.67
CA LEU A 33 -2.92 -5.40 -9.36
C LEU A 33 -3.35 -4.60 -10.59
N PRO A 34 -4.00 -3.44 -10.39
CA PRO A 34 -4.32 -2.55 -11.50
C PRO A 34 -3.06 -2.13 -12.27
N ALA A 35 -3.26 -1.71 -13.52
CA ALA A 35 -2.17 -1.21 -14.35
C ALA A 35 -1.61 0.10 -13.76
N VAL A 36 -0.28 0.21 -13.71
CA VAL A 36 0.42 1.44 -13.35
C VAL A 36 0.31 2.42 -14.53
N THR A 37 -0.31 3.57 -14.32
CA THR A 37 -0.47 4.62 -15.34
C THR A 37 0.55 5.74 -15.20
N HIS A 38 0.98 6.03 -13.97
CA HIS A 38 1.99 7.06 -13.70
C HIS A 38 3.10 6.53 -12.81
N ARG A 39 4.26 7.16 -12.86
CA ARG A 39 5.38 6.88 -11.96
C ARG A 39 5.92 8.18 -11.39
N VAL A 40 6.18 8.18 -10.10
CA VAL A 40 6.81 9.29 -9.37
C VAL A 40 7.93 8.74 -8.49
N TYR A 41 8.74 9.62 -7.93
CA TYR A 41 9.80 9.21 -7.02
C TYR A 41 9.96 10.16 -5.86
N LEU A 42 10.51 9.64 -4.77
CA LEU A 42 10.96 10.38 -3.60
C LEU A 42 12.43 10.04 -3.36
N ASP A 43 13.29 11.05 -3.39
CA ASP A 43 14.66 10.93 -2.87
C ASP A 43 14.60 11.15 -1.37
N VAL A 44 15.14 10.20 -0.60
CA VAL A 44 15.02 10.18 0.85
C VAL A 44 16.36 10.48 1.49
N GLU A 45 16.32 11.34 2.51
CA GLU A 45 17.47 11.67 3.35
C GLU A 45 17.20 11.27 4.80
N ILE A 46 18.24 10.81 5.49
CA ILE A 46 18.26 10.62 6.94
C ILE A 46 19.46 11.42 7.45
N ASP A 47 19.23 12.33 8.41
CA ASP A 47 20.27 13.21 8.97
C ASP A 47 21.08 13.98 7.90
N GLY A 48 20.40 14.41 6.82
CA GLY A 48 20.99 15.13 5.70
C GLY A 48 21.81 14.26 4.73
N GLN A 49 21.87 12.94 4.95
CA GLN A 49 22.50 12.00 4.06
C GLN A 49 21.47 11.35 3.13
N ASN A 50 21.69 11.41 1.82
CA ASN A 50 20.86 10.70 0.84
C ASN A 50 21.01 9.18 1.02
N ILE A 51 19.90 8.50 1.31
CA ILE A 51 19.85 7.04 1.53
C ILE A 51 19.27 6.29 0.34
N GLY A 52 18.85 6.99 -0.71
CA GLY A 52 18.35 6.41 -1.95
C GLY A 52 16.99 6.94 -2.39
N ARG A 53 16.47 6.29 -3.44
CA ARG A 53 15.26 6.68 -4.15
C ARG A 53 14.16 5.63 -4.00
N ILE A 54 12.97 6.09 -3.63
CA ILE A 54 11.75 5.30 -3.68
C ILE A 54 11.03 5.65 -4.99
N VAL A 55 10.75 4.65 -5.82
CA VAL A 55 9.94 4.82 -7.04
C VAL A 55 8.56 4.22 -6.81
N ILE A 56 7.53 4.99 -7.15
CA ILE A 56 6.14 4.69 -6.82
C ILE A 56 5.34 4.66 -8.13
N GLY A 57 4.68 3.53 -8.40
CA GLY A 57 3.69 3.43 -9.47
C GLY A 57 2.32 3.85 -8.98
N LEU A 58 1.56 4.57 -9.81
CA LEU A 58 0.24 5.12 -9.50
C LEU A 58 -0.85 4.53 -10.45
N TYR A 59 -2.08 4.33 -9.95
CA TYR A 59 -3.16 3.52 -10.56
C TYR A 59 -4.26 4.49 -11.01
N GLY A 60 -3.91 5.38 -11.93
CA GLY A 60 -4.78 6.48 -12.34
C GLY A 60 -6.08 6.03 -12.98
N GLU A 61 -6.18 4.82 -13.52
CA GLU A 61 -7.46 4.30 -14.01
C GLU A 61 -8.43 3.93 -12.89
N VAL A 62 -7.93 3.64 -11.69
CA VAL A 62 -8.76 3.19 -10.56
C VAL A 62 -9.12 4.36 -9.65
N VAL A 63 -8.15 5.24 -9.39
CA VAL A 63 -8.32 6.40 -8.49
C VAL A 63 -7.69 7.66 -9.11
N PRO A 64 -8.23 8.16 -10.24
CA PRO A 64 -7.62 9.26 -10.99
C PRO A 64 -7.42 10.53 -10.17
N LYS A 65 -8.40 10.89 -9.31
CA LYS A 65 -8.31 12.13 -8.53
C LYS A 65 -7.25 12.03 -7.44
N THR A 66 -7.18 10.88 -6.79
CA THR A 66 -6.16 10.58 -5.77
C THR A 66 -4.76 10.59 -6.38
N VAL A 67 -4.61 9.96 -7.55
CA VAL A 67 -3.34 9.90 -8.28
C VAL A 67 -2.88 11.28 -8.74
N GLU A 68 -3.79 12.11 -9.26
CA GLU A 68 -3.46 13.45 -9.69
C GLU A 68 -3.03 14.33 -8.51
N ASN A 69 -3.68 14.22 -7.35
CA ASN A 69 -3.23 14.92 -6.15
C ASN A 69 -1.80 14.53 -5.76
N PHE A 70 -1.54 13.23 -5.60
CA PHE A 70 -0.22 12.74 -5.20
C PHE A 70 0.86 13.15 -6.20
N ARG A 71 0.60 12.95 -7.50
CA ARG A 71 1.53 13.27 -8.58
C ARG A 71 1.87 14.75 -8.59
N ALA A 72 0.88 15.63 -8.49
CA ALA A 72 1.10 17.07 -8.47
C ALA A 72 1.84 17.54 -7.20
N LEU A 73 1.58 16.93 -6.04
CA LEU A 73 2.35 17.19 -4.82
C LEU A 73 3.79 16.67 -4.90
N CYS A 74 4.08 15.64 -5.69
CA CYS A 74 5.46 15.24 -5.99
C CYS A 74 6.18 16.25 -6.89
N THR A 75 5.49 16.91 -7.82
CA THR A 75 6.12 17.87 -8.75
C THR A 75 6.19 19.29 -8.21
N GLY A 76 5.28 19.67 -7.31
CA GLY A 76 5.15 21.05 -6.83
C GLY A 76 4.54 22.01 -7.87
N GLU A 77 3.97 21.49 -8.96
CA GLU A 77 3.55 22.31 -10.11
C GLU A 77 2.35 23.23 -9.84
N LYS A 78 1.64 23.02 -8.72
CA LYS A 78 0.44 23.79 -8.35
C LYS A 78 0.76 25.06 -7.56
N GLY A 79 2.04 25.36 -7.33
CA GLY A 79 2.46 26.55 -6.60
C GLY A 79 2.07 26.49 -5.12
N ASP A 80 1.63 27.63 -4.59
CA ASP A 80 1.26 27.75 -3.18
C ASP A 80 -0.23 27.41 -2.95
N GLY A 81 -0.48 26.68 -1.88
CA GLY A 81 -1.83 26.32 -1.43
C GLY A 81 -2.48 27.44 -0.62
N PRO A 82 -3.79 27.31 -0.31
CA PRO A 82 -4.55 28.27 0.50
C PRO A 82 -3.91 28.62 1.86
N LYS A 83 -3.07 27.75 2.44
CA LYS A 83 -2.38 28.04 3.71
C LYS A 83 -1.03 28.72 3.54
N GLY A 84 -0.72 29.22 2.33
CA GLY A 84 0.51 29.95 2.02
C GLY A 84 1.77 29.08 2.07
N LYS A 85 1.61 27.77 1.84
CA LYS A 85 2.72 26.81 1.76
C LYS A 85 2.74 26.18 0.37
N PRO A 86 3.92 25.87 -0.18
CA PRO A 86 4.02 25.16 -1.44
C PRO A 86 3.27 23.82 -1.39
N LEU A 87 2.48 23.55 -2.42
CA LEU A 87 1.84 22.25 -2.64
C LEU A 87 2.87 21.24 -3.15
N HIS A 88 3.84 20.89 -2.30
CA HIS A 88 5.01 20.12 -2.69
C HIS A 88 5.56 19.27 -1.53
N TYR A 89 5.83 17.99 -1.77
CA TYR A 89 6.41 17.08 -0.77
C TYR A 89 7.89 17.33 -0.48
N LYS A 90 8.62 18.05 -1.34
CA LYS A 90 10.06 18.27 -1.14
C LYS A 90 10.31 18.97 0.21
N GLY A 91 11.18 18.36 1.03
CA GLY A 91 11.49 18.85 2.37
C GLY A 91 10.45 18.51 3.44
N THR A 92 9.42 17.75 3.11
CA THR A 92 8.43 17.27 4.09
C THR A 92 8.94 15.99 4.78
N PRO A 93 8.95 15.93 6.13
CA PRO A 93 9.45 14.77 6.85
C PRO A 93 8.43 13.61 6.89
N PHE A 94 8.96 12.40 7.04
CA PHE A 94 8.18 11.27 7.56
C PHE A 94 8.04 11.44 9.07
N HIS A 95 6.89 11.95 9.53
CA HIS A 95 6.68 12.34 10.93
C HIS A 95 6.27 11.17 11.83
N ARG A 96 5.89 10.02 11.26
CA ARG A 96 5.52 8.83 12.04
C ARG A 96 6.06 7.57 11.38
N ILE A 97 6.90 6.84 12.11
CA ILE A 97 7.55 5.60 11.66
C ILE A 97 7.24 4.52 12.69
N ILE A 98 6.53 3.47 12.29
CA ILE A 98 6.21 2.34 13.15
C ILE A 98 6.85 1.08 12.56
N PRO A 99 7.93 0.57 13.18
CA PRO A 99 8.61 -0.64 12.71
C PRO A 99 7.65 -1.83 12.57
N GLY A 100 7.75 -2.53 11.45
CA GLY A 100 6.89 -3.68 11.14
C GLY A 100 5.46 -3.33 10.69
N PHE A 101 5.13 -2.03 10.58
CA PHE A 101 3.80 -1.60 10.15
C PHE A 101 3.85 -0.63 8.95
N MET A 102 4.17 0.65 9.18
CA MET A 102 4.16 1.66 8.13
C MET A 102 5.04 2.87 8.44
N ILE A 103 5.32 3.66 7.41
CA ILE A 103 5.88 5.01 7.48
C ILE A 103 4.82 6.00 7.03
N GLN A 104 4.68 7.15 7.68
CA GLN A 104 3.68 8.16 7.34
C GLN A 104 4.35 9.53 7.19
N GLY A 105 3.98 10.22 6.11
CA GLY A 105 4.48 11.55 5.77
C GLY A 105 3.37 12.44 5.23
N GLY A 106 3.73 13.45 4.44
CA GLY A 106 2.74 14.20 3.64
C GLY A 106 2.13 15.43 4.28
N ASP A 107 2.47 15.74 5.52
CA ASP A 107 2.09 17.02 6.12
C ASP A 107 2.99 18.14 5.58
N ILE A 108 2.62 18.67 4.43
CA ILE A 108 3.32 19.76 3.71
C ILE A 108 3.20 21.13 4.39
N VAL A 109 2.37 21.26 5.44
CA VAL A 109 2.06 22.56 6.05
C VAL A 109 2.78 22.73 7.39
N ARG A 110 2.68 21.73 8.25
CA ARG A 110 3.16 21.75 9.64
C ARG A 110 4.24 20.70 9.92
N GLY A 111 4.25 19.60 9.17
CA GLY A 111 5.17 18.49 9.39
C GLY A 111 4.88 17.67 10.66
N ASP A 112 3.74 17.87 11.33
CA ASP A 112 3.37 17.20 12.59
C ASP A 112 2.26 16.14 12.42
N GLY A 113 1.77 15.97 11.18
CA GLY A 113 0.74 15.00 10.81
C GLY A 113 -0.69 15.51 10.99
N LYS A 114 -0.89 16.77 11.41
CA LYS A 114 -2.23 17.33 11.67
C LYS A 114 -2.78 18.10 10.49
N ALA A 115 -1.94 18.59 9.59
CA ALA A 115 -2.45 19.35 8.46
C ALA A 115 -3.02 18.42 7.39
N ARG A 116 -4.11 18.89 6.78
CA ARG A 116 -4.69 18.28 5.59
C ARG A 116 -4.83 19.38 4.53
N GLU A 117 -4.18 19.19 3.40
CA GLU A 117 -4.22 20.09 2.25
C GLU A 117 -3.92 19.28 1.00
N SER A 118 -4.75 19.48 -0.02
CA SER A 118 -4.62 18.86 -1.33
C SER A 118 -4.53 19.96 -2.39
N ILE A 119 -4.23 19.56 -3.62
CA ILE A 119 -4.26 20.47 -4.77
C ILE A 119 -5.65 21.03 -5.07
N TYR A 120 -6.69 20.51 -4.43
CA TYR A 120 -8.08 20.95 -4.56
C TYR A 120 -8.50 21.96 -3.49
N GLY A 121 -7.57 22.43 -2.65
CA GLY A 121 -7.81 23.50 -1.66
C GLY A 121 -8.29 23.02 -0.29
N GLY A 122 -8.16 21.73 0.03
CA GLY A 122 -8.61 21.16 1.31
C GLY A 122 -8.53 19.64 1.34
N THR A 123 -9.45 18.98 2.02
CA THR A 123 -9.67 17.53 1.88
C THR A 123 -10.60 17.24 0.71
N PHE A 124 -10.54 16.03 0.16
CA PHE A 124 -11.50 15.55 -0.83
C PHE A 124 -12.02 14.15 -0.44
N PRO A 125 -13.20 13.74 -0.94
CA PRO A 125 -13.84 12.49 -0.52
C PRO A 125 -13.08 11.26 -1.04
N ASP A 126 -13.24 10.13 -0.34
CA ASP A 126 -12.71 8.84 -0.76
C ASP A 126 -13.29 8.44 -2.11
N GLU A 127 -12.41 8.07 -3.06
CA GLU A 127 -12.80 7.79 -4.44
C GLU A 127 -13.34 6.37 -4.62
N ASN A 128 -12.64 5.36 -4.09
CA ASN A 128 -13.13 3.99 -3.91
C ASN A 128 -12.16 3.16 -3.04
N PHE A 129 -12.58 1.94 -2.68
CA PHE A 129 -11.82 0.98 -1.89
C PHE A 129 -11.55 -0.34 -2.64
N SER A 130 -11.48 -0.29 -3.97
CA SER A 130 -11.35 -1.48 -4.83
C SER A 130 -10.01 -2.21 -4.65
N VAL A 131 -8.95 -1.46 -4.31
CA VAL A 131 -7.61 -2.00 -4.10
C VAL A 131 -7.41 -2.32 -2.62
N LYS A 132 -7.17 -3.59 -2.30
CA LYS A 132 -6.98 -4.06 -0.92
C LYS A 132 -5.51 -4.01 -0.48
N HIS A 133 -5.29 -3.62 0.77
CA HIS A 133 -3.99 -3.64 1.45
C HIS A 133 -3.52 -5.08 1.76
N THR A 134 -3.14 -5.81 0.72
CA THR A 134 -2.84 -7.24 0.79
C THR A 134 -1.35 -7.55 0.93
N HIS A 135 -0.47 -6.57 0.64
CA HIS A 135 0.97 -6.77 0.64
C HIS A 135 1.70 -5.54 1.22
N PRO A 136 2.84 -5.72 1.92
CA PRO A 136 3.58 -4.63 2.57
C PRO A 136 3.99 -3.48 1.64
N VAL A 137 4.20 -3.76 0.35
CA VAL A 137 4.59 -2.76 -0.66
C VAL A 137 3.37 -1.99 -1.22
N LEU A 138 2.15 -2.51 -1.04
CA LEU A 138 0.89 -1.85 -1.41
C LEU A 138 0.43 -0.84 -0.35
N LEU A 139 1.18 -0.64 0.73
CA LEU A 139 0.83 0.31 1.78
C LEU A 139 1.13 1.77 1.39
N LEU A 140 1.93 2.00 0.34
CA LEU A 140 2.26 3.36 -0.13
C LEU A 140 1.08 4.13 -0.72
N TRP A 141 -0.03 3.44 -1.02
CA TRP A 141 -1.25 4.03 -1.55
C TRP A 141 -2.07 4.82 -0.52
N GLN A 142 -1.84 4.58 0.78
CA GLN A 142 -2.54 5.30 1.86
C GLN A 142 -1.62 6.23 2.65
N ILE A 143 -0.34 6.32 2.30
CA ILE A 143 0.64 7.06 3.10
C ILE A 143 0.53 8.58 2.96
N LEU A 144 -0.19 9.12 1.96
CA LEU A 144 -0.29 10.57 1.79
C LEU A 144 -1.71 11.14 1.78
N GLU A 145 -2.73 10.33 2.04
CA GLU A 145 -4.08 10.86 2.26
C GLU A 145 -4.80 10.15 3.40
N LEU A 146 -5.17 10.97 4.37
CA LEU A 146 -6.20 10.75 5.37
C LEU A 146 -5.84 9.68 6.41
N ILE A 147 -5.45 10.20 7.57
CA ILE A 147 -5.72 9.66 8.92
C ILE A 147 -6.71 8.49 8.89
N PRO A 148 -6.34 7.28 9.35
CA PRO A 148 -7.30 6.21 9.54
C PRO A 148 -8.37 6.70 10.53
N THR A 149 -9.64 6.72 10.12
CA THR A 149 -10.72 6.56 11.09
C THR A 149 -10.60 5.17 11.67
N ASP A 150 -10.61 5.12 12.99
CA ASP A 150 -10.60 3.91 13.80
C ASP A 150 -11.52 2.82 13.22
N PRO A 151 -11.07 1.57 13.04
CA PRO A 151 -11.95 0.47 12.66
C PRO A 151 -13.03 0.14 13.71
N SER A 152 -13.06 0.82 14.86
CA SER A 152 -14.11 0.67 15.88
C SER A 152 -15.38 1.51 15.66
N SER A 153 -15.58 2.17 14.51
CA SER A 153 -16.76 3.02 14.26
C SER A 153 -17.66 2.55 13.10
N THR A 154 -18.01 1.26 13.09
CA THR A 154 -19.24 0.74 12.47
C THR A 154 -19.98 -0.11 13.47
#